data_AF-A0A659UND6-F1
#
_entry.id   AF-A0A659UND6-F1
#
_cell.length_a   1.000
_cell.length_b   1.000
_cell.length_c   1.000
_cell.angle_alpha   90.00
_cell.angle_beta   90.00
_cell.angle_gamma   90.00
#
_symmetry.space_group_name_H-M   'P 1'
#
loop_
_entity.id
_entity.type
_entity.pdbx_description
1 polymer ?
#
loop_
_entity_poly.entity_id
_entity_poly.type
_entity_poly.pdbx_seq_one_letter_code
_entity_poly.pdbx_strand_id
1 'polypeptide(L)'
;QKPVSQVVAVAGLNIRIVYPAACAFPAISVFRHLEVKGDTADVLLEVVGQGGRVHLLRDGKWILSCSLDELPVMLKGQLLTEVLDYGAYELALHAAALLRNERIDLLCRNPAEGKTPLPLALLHAAIG
;
A
#
# COMPACT_ATOMS: atom_id res chain seq x y z
N GLN A 1 -15.25 20.36 6.06
CA GLN A 1 -13.98 20.49 5.31
C GLN A 1 -14.09 19.68 4.04
N LYS A 2 -13.52 20.14 2.92
CA LYS A 2 -13.60 19.42 1.65
C LYS A 2 -12.76 18.13 1.73
N PRO A 3 -13.29 16.96 1.32
CA PRO A 3 -12.50 15.73 1.30
C PRO A 3 -11.32 15.85 0.33
N VAL A 4 -10.24 15.14 0.64
CA VAL A 4 -9.04 15.05 -0.20
C VAL A 4 -9.09 13.70 -0.90
N SER A 5 -8.83 13.66 -2.21
CA SER A 5 -8.79 12.42 -2.97
C SER A 5 -7.40 12.21 -3.55
N GLN A 6 -6.92 10.97 -3.50
CA GLN A 6 -5.68 10.52 -4.11
C GLN A 6 -5.99 9.27 -4.94
N VAL A 7 -5.46 9.19 -6.16
CA VAL A 7 -5.54 7.97 -6.97
C VAL A 7 -4.15 7.37 -7.04
N VAL A 8 -4.02 6.11 -6.60
CA VAL A 8 -2.75 5.38 -6.60
C VAL A 8 -2.83 4.21 -7.57
N ALA A 9 -1.74 3.94 -8.28
CA ALA A 9 -1.63 2.77 -9.15
C ALA A 9 -0.75 1.71 -8.49
N VAL A 10 -1.27 0.50 -8.30
CA VAL A 10 -0.54 -0.63 -7.74
C VAL A 10 -0.82 -1.87 -8.58
N ALA A 11 0.23 -2.49 -9.13
CA ALA A 11 0.12 -3.70 -9.95
C ALA A 11 -0.94 -3.63 -11.08
N GLY A 12 -1.07 -2.47 -11.72
CA GLY A 12 -2.02 -2.24 -12.81
C GLY A 12 -3.45 -1.90 -12.35
N LEU A 13 -3.72 -1.88 -11.04
CA LEU A 13 -5.00 -1.47 -10.46
C LEU A 13 -4.95 0.00 -10.04
N ASN A 14 -5.93 0.80 -10.48
CA ASN A 14 -6.10 2.17 -10.05
C ASN A 14 -7.06 2.23 -8.87
N ILE A 15 -6.55 2.60 -7.70
CA ILE A 15 -7.33 2.65 -6.46
C ILE A 15 -7.48 4.11 -6.06
N ARG A 16 -8.73 4.56 -5.92
CA ARG A 16 -9.04 5.89 -5.40
C ARG A 16 -9.18 5.81 -3.89
N ILE A 17 -8.42 6.63 -3.17
CA ILE A 17 -8.55 6.80 -1.73
C ILE A 17 -9.14 8.18 -1.45
N VAL A 18 -10.24 8.22 -0.70
CA VAL A 18 -10.90 9.47 -0.28
C VAL A 18 -10.71 9.63 1.22
N TYR A 19 -10.13 10.77 1.60
CA TYR A 19 -9.82 11.12 2.98
C TYR A 19 -10.67 12.29 3.45
N PRO A 20 -11.14 12.29 4.71
CA PRO A 20 -11.44 13.52 5.41
C PRO A 20 -10.13 14.33 5.52
N ALA A 21 -10.18 15.64 5.27
CA ALA A 21 -8.96 16.47 5.26
C ALA A 21 -8.14 16.34 6.55
N ALA A 22 -8.80 16.22 7.70
CA ALA A 22 -8.17 16.03 9.01
C ALA A 22 -7.41 14.70 9.16
N CYS A 23 -7.73 13.69 8.34
CA CYS A 23 -7.11 12.36 8.40
C CYS A 23 -6.14 12.10 7.24
N ALA A 24 -6.04 13.02 6.28
CA ALA A 24 -5.25 12.80 5.06
C ALA A 24 -3.75 12.68 5.36
N PHE A 25 -3.22 13.49 6.28
CA PHE A 25 -1.83 13.38 6.72
C PHE A 25 -1.72 12.42 7.93
N PRO A 26 -0.72 11.50 7.96
CA PRO A 26 0.41 11.38 7.03
C PRO A 26 0.16 10.44 5.83
N ALA A 27 -0.96 9.73 5.78
CA ALA A 27 -1.20 8.66 4.80
C ALA A 27 -1.00 9.12 3.34
N ILE A 28 -1.54 10.27 2.97
CA ILE A 28 -1.43 10.82 1.61
C ILE A 28 0.03 11.04 1.17
N SER A 29 0.90 11.42 2.10
CA SER A 29 2.32 11.66 1.84
C SER A 29 3.07 10.34 1.66
N VAL A 30 2.71 9.31 2.44
CA VAL A 30 3.33 7.98 2.35
C VAL A 30 3.10 7.37 0.97
N PHE A 31 1.90 7.52 0.39
CA PHE A 31 1.54 6.92 -0.89
C PHE A 31 1.75 7.82 -2.12
N ARG A 32 2.29 9.03 -1.93
CA ARG A 32 2.53 9.98 -3.03
C ARG A 32 3.38 9.41 -4.18
N HIS A 33 4.30 8.50 -3.88
CA HIS A 33 5.14 7.85 -4.89
C HIS A 33 4.38 6.87 -5.81
N LEU A 34 3.16 6.47 -5.43
CA LEU A 34 2.26 5.62 -6.23
C LEU A 34 1.17 6.45 -6.92
N GLU A 35 1.12 7.76 -6.67
CA GLU A 35 0.05 8.62 -7.15
C GLU A 35 0.14 8.81 -8.67
N VAL A 36 -1.01 8.65 -9.34
CA VAL A 36 -1.14 8.82 -10.79
C VAL A 36 -2.17 9.89 -11.10
N LYS A 37 -1.98 10.58 -12.23
CA LYS A 37 -2.98 11.52 -12.73
C LYS A 37 -4.08 10.75 -13.45
N GLY A 38 -5.27 10.71 -12.86
CA GLY A 38 -6.44 10.08 -13.49
C GLY A 38 -7.69 10.16 -12.61
N ASP A 39 -8.85 10.25 -13.27
CA ASP A 39 -10.16 10.26 -12.61
C ASP A 39 -10.87 8.90 -12.66
N THR A 40 -10.28 7.91 -13.31
CA THR A 40 -10.81 6.53 -13.36
C THR A 40 -10.16 5.71 -12.25
N ALA A 41 -10.99 5.03 -11.47
CA ALA A 41 -10.55 4.11 -10.43
C ALA A 41 -11.36 2.81 -10.52
N ASP A 42 -10.66 1.70 -10.40
CA ASP A 42 -11.22 0.35 -10.40
C ASP A 42 -11.80 0.01 -9.02
N VAL A 43 -11.23 0.60 -7.95
CA VAL A 43 -11.65 0.42 -6.57
C VAL A 43 -11.72 1.77 -5.86
N LEU A 44 -12.77 1.98 -5.05
CA LEU A 44 -12.90 3.12 -4.16
C LEU A 44 -12.68 2.70 -2.70
N LEU A 45 -11.69 3.32 -2.06
CA LEU A 45 -11.44 3.25 -0.63
C LEU A 45 -11.83 4.58 0.03
N GLU A 46 -12.71 4.52 1.01
CA GLU A 46 -13.19 5.69 1.74
C GLU A 46 -12.73 5.62 3.19
N VAL A 47 -12.08 6.69 3.63
CA VAL A 47 -11.66 6.88 5.00
C VAL A 47 -12.73 7.69 5.73
N VAL A 48 -13.15 7.24 6.90
CA VAL A 48 -14.17 7.93 7.71
C VAL A 48 -13.65 8.09 9.14
N GLY A 49 -13.56 9.32 9.62
CA GLY A 49 -13.21 9.61 11.02
C GLY A 49 -14.47 9.64 11.90
N GLN A 50 -14.57 8.74 12.88
CA GLN A 50 -15.68 8.69 13.83
C GLN A 50 -15.21 8.21 15.21
N GLY A 51 -15.64 8.88 16.28
CA GLY A 51 -15.38 8.43 17.65
C GLY A 51 -13.91 8.30 18.03
N GLY A 52 -13.03 9.13 17.45
CA GLY A 52 -11.57 9.06 17.68
C GLY A 52 -10.87 7.92 16.94
N ARG A 53 -11.58 7.18 16.09
CA ARG A 53 -11.04 6.14 15.22
C ARG A 53 -11.20 6.50 13.76
N VAL A 54 -10.44 5.80 12.93
CA VAL A 54 -10.55 5.86 11.49
C VAL A 54 -11.11 4.52 11.00
N HIS A 55 -12.14 4.60 10.17
CA HIS A 55 -12.78 3.47 9.53
C HIS A 55 -12.43 3.47 8.04
N LEU A 56 -12.14 2.30 7.50
CA LEU A 56 -11.94 2.10 6.07
C LEU A 56 -13.15 1.40 5.48
N LEU A 57 -13.67 1.95 4.40
CA LEU A 57 -14.72 1.36 3.60
C LEU A 57 -14.18 1.08 2.20
N ARG A 58 -14.66 0.01 1.58
CA ARG A 58 -14.50 -0.29 0.17
C ARG A 58 -15.86 -0.19 -0.49
N ASP A 59 -15.99 0.69 -1.48
CA ASP A 59 -17.23 0.91 -2.23
C ASP A 59 -18.45 1.08 -1.28
N GLY A 60 -18.29 1.88 -0.22
CA GLY A 60 -19.30 2.10 0.82
C GLY A 60 -19.49 0.97 1.84
N LYS A 61 -18.78 -0.16 1.74
CA LYS A 61 -18.84 -1.27 2.71
C LYS A 61 -17.69 -1.21 3.69
N TRP A 62 -17.99 -1.26 4.99
CA TRP A 62 -16.97 -1.28 6.03
C TRP A 62 -16.04 -2.50 5.91
N ILE A 63 -14.74 -2.27 6.02
CA ILE A 63 -13.71 -3.30 6.04
C ILE A 63 -13.16 -3.46 7.45
N LEU A 64 -12.54 -2.39 7.98
CA LEU A 64 -11.84 -2.42 9.26
C LEU A 64 -11.73 -1.02 9.90
N SER A 65 -11.21 -0.96 11.13
CA SER A 65 -10.97 0.30 11.85
C SER A 65 -9.62 0.29 12.56
N CYS A 66 -8.96 1.45 12.59
CA CYS A 66 -7.66 1.65 13.24
C CYS A 66 -7.59 3.02 13.93
N SER A 67 -6.50 3.28 14.67
CA SER A 67 -6.17 4.65 15.07
C SER A 67 -5.60 5.45 13.89
N LEU A 68 -5.54 6.78 14.01
CA LEU A 68 -5.08 7.63 12.91
C LEU A 68 -3.60 7.41 12.54
N ASP A 69 -2.75 7.11 13.52
CA ASP A 69 -1.33 6.81 13.32
C ASP A 69 -1.10 5.46 12.60
N GLU A 70 -2.05 4.54 12.70
CA GLU A 70 -2.03 3.25 12.00
C GLU A 70 -2.60 3.32 10.58
N LEU A 71 -3.26 4.43 10.21
CA LEU A 71 -3.90 4.60 8.90
C LEU A 71 -2.97 4.27 7.70
N PRO A 72 -1.70 4.72 7.66
CA PRO A 72 -0.81 4.35 6.55
C PRO A 72 -0.52 2.85 6.51
N VAL A 73 -0.37 2.20 7.67
CA VAL A 73 -0.11 0.75 7.76
C VAL A 73 -1.34 -0.03 7.29
N MET A 74 -2.52 0.36 7.78
CA MET A 74 -3.79 -0.22 7.34
C MET A 74 -3.98 -0.09 5.82
N LEU A 75 -3.82 1.11 5.27
CA LEU A 75 -4.01 1.35 3.83
C LEU A 75 -3.04 0.51 3.02
N LYS A 76 -1.78 0.40 3.43
CA LYS A 76 -0.81 -0.47 2.76
C LYS A 76 -1.28 -1.92 2.75
N GLY A 77 -1.80 -2.41 3.88
CA GLY A 77 -2.40 -3.74 3.97
C GLY A 77 -3.56 -3.92 3.00
N GLN A 78 -4.50 -2.96 2.97
CA GLN A 78 -5.65 -3.03 2.07
C GLN A 78 -5.25 -2.97 0.59
N LEU A 79 -4.32 -2.09 0.21
CA LEU A 79 -3.82 -2.02 -1.17
C LEU A 79 -3.24 -3.36 -1.63
N LEU A 80 -2.53 -4.08 -0.75
CA LEU A 80 -2.04 -5.42 -1.05
C LEU A 80 -3.19 -6.42 -1.21
N THR A 81 -4.21 -6.38 -0.35
CA THR A 81 -5.41 -7.22 -0.49
C THR A 81 -6.11 -6.97 -1.82
N GLU A 82 -6.31 -5.72 -2.23
CA GLU A 82 -6.94 -5.40 -3.52
C GLU A 82 -6.14 -5.95 -4.70
N VAL A 83 -4.81 -5.83 -4.65
CA VAL A 83 -3.94 -6.41 -5.67
C VAL A 83 -4.11 -7.93 -5.71
N LEU A 84 -4.07 -8.61 -4.55
CA LEU A 84 -4.20 -10.06 -4.47
C LEU A 84 -5.57 -10.57 -4.94
N ASP A 85 -6.64 -9.82 -4.68
CA ASP A 85 -8.00 -10.18 -5.09
C ASP A 85 -8.26 -9.92 -6.59
N TYR A 86 -7.59 -8.92 -7.18
CA TYR A 86 -7.84 -8.51 -8.57
C TYR A 86 -7.05 -9.32 -9.61
N GLY A 87 -5.85 -9.79 -9.26
CA GLY A 87 -5.00 -10.49 -10.23
C GLY A 87 -5.26 -11.99 -10.31
N ALA A 88 -5.07 -12.54 -11.51
CA ALA A 88 -4.87 -13.99 -11.68
C ALA A 88 -3.38 -14.27 -11.48
N TYR A 89 -2.99 -14.70 -10.28
CA TYR A 89 -1.60 -15.02 -9.96
C TYR A 89 -1.38 -16.53 -10.00
N GLU A 90 -0.31 -16.96 -10.67
CA GLU A 90 0.22 -18.32 -10.48
C GLU A 90 0.96 -18.44 -9.14
N LEU A 91 1.51 -17.33 -8.63
CA LEU A 91 2.30 -17.29 -7.39
C LEU A 91 2.32 -15.89 -6.75
N ALA A 92 2.07 -15.79 -5.45
CA ALA A 92 2.25 -14.58 -4.65
C ALA A 92 3.30 -14.82 -3.55
N LEU A 93 4.40 -14.04 -3.55
CA LEU A 93 5.52 -14.21 -2.63
C LEU A 93 5.65 -13.00 -1.71
N HIS A 94 5.79 -13.24 -0.40
CA HIS A 94 6.19 -12.21 0.55
C HIS A 94 7.72 -12.15 0.63
N ALA A 95 8.36 -11.65 -0.43
CA ALA A 95 9.81 -11.58 -0.58
C ALA A 95 10.32 -10.16 -0.80
N ALA A 96 11.60 -9.94 -0.55
CA ALA A 96 12.33 -8.83 -1.17
C ALA A 96 13.06 -9.33 -2.41
N ALA A 97 13.20 -8.49 -3.44
CA ALA A 97 13.89 -8.83 -4.68
C ALA A 97 15.12 -7.94 -4.87
N LEU A 98 16.24 -8.53 -5.26
CA LEU A 98 17.45 -7.82 -5.70
C LEU A 98 17.72 -8.18 -7.17
N LEU A 99 17.85 -7.18 -8.04
CA LEU A 99 18.19 -7.38 -9.46
C LEU A 99 19.65 -6.96 -9.70
N ARG A 100 20.47 -7.87 -10.21
CA ARG A 100 21.85 -7.60 -10.63
C ARG A 100 22.25 -8.50 -11.79
N ASN A 101 22.90 -7.95 -12.82
CA ASN A 101 23.38 -8.71 -13.99
C ASN A 101 22.29 -9.61 -14.62
N GLU A 102 21.08 -9.08 -14.81
CA GLU A 102 19.92 -9.83 -15.33
C GLU A 102 19.48 -11.04 -14.47
N ARG A 103 19.94 -11.14 -13.22
CA ARG A 103 19.51 -12.15 -12.25
C ARG A 103 18.73 -11.51 -11.11
N ILE A 104 17.64 -12.16 -10.71
CA ILE A 104 16.77 -11.74 -9.60
C ILE A 104 16.95 -12.72 -8.44
N ASP A 105 17.41 -12.20 -7.30
CA ASP A 105 17.44 -12.94 -6.04
C ASP A 105 16.22 -12.58 -5.20
N LEU A 106 15.44 -13.60 -4.81
CA LEU A 106 14.25 -13.46 -3.98
C LEU A 106 14.53 -13.91 -2.55
N LEU A 107 14.39 -12.98 -1.61
CA LEU A 107 14.52 -13.21 -0.18
C LEU A 107 13.15 -13.37 0.47
N CYS A 108 12.65 -14.61 0.48
CA CYS A 108 11.45 -15.02 1.20
C CYS A 108 11.78 -15.23 2.69
N ARG A 109 11.27 -14.37 3.57
CA ARG A 109 11.39 -14.51 5.04
C ARG A 109 10.05 -14.22 5.71
N ASN A 110 9.94 -14.09 7.03
CA ASN A 110 8.76 -13.48 7.69
C ASN A 110 8.93 -11.97 7.89
N PRO A 111 7.86 -11.22 8.23
CA PRO A 111 7.98 -9.82 8.65
C PRO A 111 9.04 -9.66 9.77
N ALA A 112 9.80 -8.57 9.73
CA ALA A 112 10.91 -8.27 10.64
C ALA A 112 12.15 -9.21 10.60
N GLU A 113 12.18 -10.23 9.75
CA GLU A 113 13.34 -11.14 9.63
C GLU A 113 14.43 -10.68 8.64
N GLY A 114 14.51 -9.37 8.37
CA GLY A 114 15.59 -8.83 7.55
C GLY A 114 15.32 -8.74 6.05
N LYS A 115 14.06 -8.86 5.58
CA LYS A 115 13.72 -8.71 4.14
C LYS A 115 14.16 -7.38 3.54
N THR A 116 14.16 -6.30 4.31
CA THR A 116 14.62 -4.98 3.83
C THR A 116 16.09 -4.72 4.20
N PRO A 117 16.52 -4.96 5.46
CA PRO A 117 17.92 -4.76 5.85
C PRO A 117 18.94 -5.61 5.07
N LEU A 118 18.64 -6.89 4.82
CA LEU A 118 19.58 -7.81 4.17
C LEU A 118 19.85 -7.47 2.69
N PRO A 119 18.85 -7.26 1.82
CA PRO A 119 19.13 -6.87 0.44
C PRO A 119 19.77 -5.48 0.34
N LEU A 120 19.48 -4.54 1.27
CA LEU A 120 20.22 -3.27 1.33
C LEU A 120 21.68 -3.46 1.72
N ALA A 121 21.98 -4.34 2.67
CA ALA A 121 23.35 -4.67 3.06
C ALA A 121 24.11 -5.39 1.94
N LEU A 122 23.46 -6.30 1.21
CA LEU A 122 24.02 -6.99 0.04
C LEU A 122 24.32 -6.01 -1.10
N LEU A 123 23.38 -5.12 -1.40
CA LEU A 123 23.56 -4.05 -2.38
C LEU A 123 24.75 -3.14 -1.99
N HIS A 124 24.83 -2.73 -0.72
CA HIS A 124 25.92 -1.89 -0.22
C HIS A 124 27.28 -2.60 -0.27
N ALA A 125 27.31 -3.89 0.02
CA ALA A 125 28.52 -4.71 -0.05
C ALA A 125 28.93 -5.09 -1.49
N ALA A 126 28.10 -4.76 -2.50
CA ALA A 126 28.21 -5.26 -3.87
C ALA A 126 28.24 -6.80 -3.96
N ILE A 127 27.67 -7.48 -2.96
CA ILE A 127 27.54 -8.94 -2.89
C ILE A 127 26.14 -9.29 -3.39
N GLY A 128 26.08 -10.09 -4.45
CA GLY A 128 24.87 -10.48 -5.17
C GLY A 128 25.26 -11.08 -6.51
#